data_AF-A0A526YMF2-F1
#
_entry.id   AF-A0A526YMF2-F1
#
_cell.length_a   1.000
_cell.length_b   1.000
_cell.length_c   1.000
_cell.angle_alpha   90.00
_cell.angle_beta   90.00
_cell.angle_gamma   90.00
#
_symmetry.space_group_name_H-M   'P 1'
#
loop_
_entity.id
_entity.type
_entity.pdbx_description
1 polymer ?
#
loop_
_entity_poly.entity_id
_entity_poly.type
_entity_poly.pdbx_seq_one_letter_code
_entity_poly.pdbx_strand_id
1 'polypeptide(L)' 'WKTTIQMIAIAFLLAGPAGDKIFPLTTQVGLVLLWIAALVTLYTGYDYFRAGLKHIMDE' A
#
# COMPACT_ATOMS: atom_id res chain seq x y z
N TRP A 1 -2.65 -0.15 -10.48
CA TRP A 1 -1.37 -0.71 -10.00
C TRP A 1 -1.22 -0.59 -8.48
N LYS A 2 -1.49 0.58 -7.87
CA LYS A 2 -1.44 0.77 -6.40
C LYS A 2 -2.36 -0.20 -5.63
N THR A 3 -3.57 -0.40 -6.15
CA THR A 3 -4.54 -1.38 -5.64
C THR A 3 -4.03 -2.81 -5.71
N THR A 4 -3.30 -3.19 -6.77
CA THR A 4 -2.69 -4.51 -6.90
C THR A 4 -1.68 -4.78 -5.78
N ILE A 5 -0.87 -3.78 -5.43
CA ILE A 5 0.11 -3.90 -4.33
C ILE A 5 -0.61 -4.06 -2.98
N GLN A 6 -1.69 -3.32 -2.75
CA GLN A 6 -2.54 -3.51 -1.55
C GLN A 6 -3.14 -4.91 -1.49
N MET A 7 -3.68 -5.41 -2.60
CA MET A 7 -4.29 -6.76 -2.64
C MET A 7 -3.25 -7.86 -2.34
N ILE A 8 -2.02 -7.71 -2.85
CA ILE A 8 -0.92 -8.63 -2.53
C ILE A 8 -0.56 -8.53 -1.04
N ALA A 9 -0.40 -7.32 -0.49
CA ALA A 9 -0.11 -7.13 0.93
C ALA A 9 -1.15 -7.81 1.83
N ILE A 10 -2.43 -7.64 1.50
CA ILE A 10 -3.54 -8.26 2.24
C ILE A 10 -3.52 -9.77 2.11
N ALA A 11 -3.21 -10.34 0.94
CA ALA A 11 -3.10 -11.79 0.76
C ALA A 11 -2.02 -12.42 1.67
N PHE A 12 -0.85 -11.77 1.80
CA PHE A 12 0.21 -12.20 2.73
C PHE A 12 -0.22 -12.07 4.20
N LEU A 13 -0.89 -10.97 4.56
CA LEU A 13 -1.39 -10.76 5.92
C LEU A 13 -2.52 -11.72 6.30
N LEU A 14 -3.36 -12.09 5.33
CA LEU A 14 -4.45 -13.06 5.50
C LEU A 14 -3.89 -14.47 5.74
N ALA A 15 -2.79 -14.83 5.08
CA ALA A 15 -2.07 -16.08 5.36
C ALA A 15 -1.43 -16.03 6.77
N GLY A 16 -0.80 -14.92 7.14
CA GLY A 16 -0.40 -14.59 8.50
C GLY A 16 0.36 -15.72 9.22
N PRO A 17 0.04 -16.01 10.50
CA PRO A 17 0.70 -17.06 11.28
C PRO A 17 0.54 -18.48 10.72
N ALA A 18 -0.50 -18.73 9.91
CA ALA A 18 -0.66 -20.01 9.21
C ALA A 18 0.31 -20.10 8.03
N GLY A 19 0.52 -19.00 7.32
CA GLY A 19 1.56 -18.85 6.31
C GLY A 19 2.97 -18.97 6.88
N ASP A 20 3.22 -18.41 8.07
CA ASP A 20 4.53 -18.51 8.75
C ASP A 20 4.97 -19.95 9.04
N LYS A 21 4.02 -20.89 9.17
CA LYS A 21 4.32 -22.33 9.35
C LYS A 21 4.81 -23.02 8.07
N ILE A 22 4.48 -22.47 6.90
CA ILE A 22 4.87 -23.01 5.59
C ILE A 22 6.06 -22.23 5.04
N PHE A 23 6.00 -20.90 5.11
CA PHE A 23 7.05 -19.99 4.71
C PHE A 23 7.29 -18.99 5.85
N PRO A 24 8.41 -19.12 6.58
CA PRO A 24 8.71 -18.22 7.68
C PRO A 24 8.82 -16.77 7.17
N LEU A 25 8.35 -15.81 7.97
CA LEU A 25 8.29 -14.37 7.67
C LEU A 25 7.14 -13.92 6.75
N THR A 26 6.17 -14.78 6.43
CA THR A 26 4.97 -14.42 5.65
C THR A 26 4.25 -13.20 6.26
N THR A 27 4.07 -13.18 7.59
CA THR A 27 3.43 -12.05 8.29
C THR A 27 4.24 -10.76 8.16
N GLN A 28 5.56 -10.84 8.33
CA GLN A 28 6.44 -9.68 8.27
C GLN A 28 6.52 -9.10 6.85
N VAL A 29 6.55 -9.97 5.84
CA VAL A 29 6.47 -9.57 4.42
C VAL A 29 5.14 -8.86 4.13
N GLY A 30 4.02 -9.41 4.60
CA GLY A 30 2.71 -8.75 4.47
C GLY A 30 2.68 -7.35 5.09
N LEU A 31 3.28 -7.18 6.28
CA LEU A 31 3.38 -5.88 6.95
C LEU A 31 4.26 -4.88 6.17
N VAL A 32 5.41 -5.31 5.67
CA VAL A 32 6.29 -4.45 4.85
C VAL A 32 5.57 -4.01 3.58
N LEU A 33 4.89 -4.93 2.90
CA LEU A 33 4.10 -4.62 1.71
C LEU A 33 2.95 -3.64 2.02
N LEU A 34 2.32 -3.77 3.19
CA LEU A 34 1.27 -2.85 3.62
C LEU A 34 1.81 -1.44 3.85
N TRP A 35 2.97 -1.30 4.49
CA TRP A 35 3.63 -0.01 4.67
C TRP A 35 4.03 0.64 3.35
N ILE A 36 4.57 -0.13 2.41
CA ILE A 36 4.86 0.35 1.05
C ILE A 36 3.58 0.85 0.37
N ALA A 37 2.49 0.08 0.47
CA ALA A 37 1.22 0.47 -0.12
C ALA A 37 0.66 1.77 0.49
N ALA A 38 0.79 1.95 1.80
CA ALA A 38 0.40 3.18 2.50
C ALA A 38 1.21 4.39 1.99
N LEU A 39 2.54 4.26 1.86
CA LEU A 39 3.40 5.32 1.35
C LEU A 39 3.07 5.72 -0.09
N VAL A 40 2.86 4.74 -0.96
CA VAL A 40 2.47 5.00 -2.36
C VAL A 40 1.11 5.71 -2.44
N THR A 41 0.19 5.35 -1.56
CA THR A 41 -1.13 6.00 -1.46
C THR A 41 -0.99 7.45 -1.03
N LEU A 42 -0.20 7.73 0.01
CA LEU A 42 0.07 9.09 0.47
C LEU A 42 0.78 9.94 -0.60
N TYR A 43 1.83 9.40 -1.22
CA TYR A 43 2.58 10.10 -2.26
C TYR A 43 1.68 10.55 -3.41
N THR A 44 0.88 9.62 -3.93
CA THR A 44 -0.02 9.97 -5.04
C THR A 44 -1.22 10.78 -4.60
N GLY A 45 -1.70 10.63 -3.36
CA GLY A 45 -2.70 11.52 -2.79
C GLY A 45 -2.21 12.97 -2.69
N TYR A 46 -0.94 13.17 -2.30
CA TYR A 46 -0.32 14.50 -2.26
C TYR A 46 -0.17 15.10 -3.67
N ASP A 47 0.24 14.28 -4.64
CA ASP A 47 0.33 14.72 -6.05
C ASP A 47 -1.02 15.20 -6.58
N TYR A 48 -2.09 14.43 -6.35
CA TYR A 48 -3.45 14.83 -6.72
C TYR A 48 -3.93 16.07 -5.95
N PHE A 49 -3.63 16.16 -4.66
CA PHE A 49 -3.99 17.33 -3.86
C PHE A 49 -3.34 18.60 -4.39
N ARG A 50 -2.04 18.55 -4.72
CA ARG A 50 -1.31 19.68 -5.31
C ARG A 50 -1.84 20.04 -6.70
N ALA A 51 -2.14 19.04 -7.54
CA ALA A 51 -2.73 19.26 -8.85
C ALA A 51 -4.11 19.93 -8.75
N GLY A 52 -4.93 19.54 -7.76
CA GLY A 52 -6.22 20.16 -7.46
C GLY A 52 -6.08 21.61 -7.00
N LEU A 53 -5.15 21.90 -6.09
CA LEU A 53 -4.87 23.27 -5.65
C LEU A 53 -4.41 24.17 -6.81
N LYS A 54 -3.60 23.63 -7.73
CA LYS A 54 -3.19 24.38 -8.92
C LYS A 54 -4.36 24.72 -9.82
N HIS A 55 -5.28 23.78 -10.06
CA HIS A 55 -6.49 24.05 -10.86
C HIS A 55 -7.36 25.14 -10.24
N ILE A 56 -7.54 25.13 -8.91
CA ILE A 56 -8.37 26.11 -8.21
C ILE A 56 -7.74 27.52 -8.23
N MET A 57 -6.42 27.62 -8.36
CA MET A 57 -5.70 28.90 -8.31
C MET A 57 -5.31 29.44 -9.70
N ASP A 58 -5.37 28.59 -10.74
CA ASP A 58 -5.28 29.02 -12.15
C ASP A 58 -6.67 29.48 -12.69
N GLU A 59 -7.78 29.23 -11.98
CA GLU A 59 -9.10 29.90 -12.15
C GLU A 59 -9.24 31.14 -11.24
#